data_AF-A0A973XAT6-F1
#
_entry.id   AF-A0A973XAT6-F1
#
_cell.length_a   1.000
_cell.length_b   1.000
_cell.length_c   1.000
_cell.angle_alpha   90.00
_cell.angle_beta   90.00
_cell.angle_gamma   90.00
#
_symmetry.space_group_name_H-M   'P 1'
#
loop_
_entity.id
_entity.type
_entity.pdbx_description
1 polymer ?
#
loop_
_entity_poly.entity_id
_entity_poly.type
_entity_poly.pdbx_seq_one_letter_code
_entity_poly.pdbx_strand_id
1 'polypeptide(L)' 'MQRFDYVIVGAGSSGCVLANQLSSDPSCTVLLLESGPADKSPLIHMQIGIAKLLDASNPHIWSYQASKG' A
#
# COMPACT_ATOMS: atom_id res chain seq x y z
N MET A 1 6.30 10.94 22.08
CA MET A 1 5.88 9.64 21.50
C MET A 1 4.41 9.78 21.13
N GLN A 2 4.01 9.46 19.89
CA GLN A 2 2.60 9.48 19.50
C GLN A 2 1.98 8.10 19.75
N ARG A 3 0.71 8.06 20.16
CA ARG A 3 -0.06 6.83 20.42
C ARG A 3 -1.20 6.75 19.41
N PHE A 4 -1.45 5.56 18.88
CA PHE A 4 -2.56 5.25 17.99
C PHE A 4 -3.38 4.11 18.56
N ASP A 5 -4.68 4.10 18.31
CA ASP A 5 -5.58 3.01 18.71
C ASP A 5 -5.46 1.82 17.75
N TYR A 6 -5.22 2.09 16.47
CA TYR A 6 -5.00 1.09 15.44
C TYR A 6 -3.73 1.37 14.64
N VAL A 7 -2.95 0.32 14.38
CA VAL A 7 -1.81 0.35 13.46
C VAL A 7 -2.04 -0.66 12.35
N ILE A 8 -2.17 -0.17 11.12
CA ILE A 8 -2.36 -0.96 9.91
C ILE A 8 -1.03 -0.96 9.14
N VAL A 9 -0.52 -2.16 8.84
CA VAL A 9 0.73 -2.33 8.10
C VAL A 9 0.40 -2.84 6.69
N GLY A 10 0.64 -2.00 5.70
CA GLY A 10 0.32 -2.19 4.29
C GLY A 10 -0.95 -1.45 3.87
N ALA A 11 -0.80 -0.45 3.01
CA ALA A 11 -1.85 0.25 2.28
C ALA A 11 -2.22 -0.46 0.96
N GLY A 12 -2.32 -1.80 1.02
CA GLY A 12 -2.92 -2.59 -0.06
C GLY A 12 -4.44 -2.43 -0.09
N SER A 13 -5.12 -3.20 -0.96
CA SER A 13 -6.58 -3.10 -1.15
C SER A 13 -7.37 -3.23 0.15
N SER A 14 -7.03 -4.19 1.01
CA SER A 14 -7.70 -4.37 2.31
C SER A 14 -7.30 -3.30 3.33
N GLY A 15 -6.01 -2.92 3.37
CA GLY A 15 -5.48 -1.92 4.29
C GLY A 15 -6.11 -0.54 4.09
N CYS A 16 -6.24 -0.09 2.84
CA CYS A 16 -6.90 1.17 2.51
C CYS A 16 -8.39 1.18 2.91
N VAL A 17 -9.11 0.09 2.65
CA VAL A 17 -10.53 -0.03 3.05
C VAL A 17 -10.68 0.01 4.57
N LEU A 18 -9.85 -0.75 5.29
CA LEU A 18 -9.89 -0.79 6.74
C LEU A 18 -9.51 0.57 7.35
N ALA A 19 -8.46 1.21 6.85
CA ALA A 19 -8.03 2.52 7.30
C ALA A 19 -9.13 3.55 7.12
N ASN A 20 -9.74 3.62 5.94
CA ASN A 20 -10.84 4.54 5.64
C ASN A 20 -12.05 4.34 6.56
N GLN A 21 -12.43 3.09 6.83
CA GLN A 21 -13.57 2.79 7.69
C GLN A 21 -13.28 3.17 9.15
N LEU A 22 -12.14 2.75 9.70
CA LEU A 22 -11.79 3.07 11.08
C LEU A 22 -11.59 4.57 11.29
N SER A 23 -10.91 5.25 10.37
CA SER A 23 -10.67 6.69 10.48
C SER A 23 -11.93 7.55 10.31
N SER A 24 -13.05 6.96 9.88
CA SER A 24 -14.33 7.67 9.81
C SER A 24 -14.92 7.95 11.21
N ASP A 25 -14.51 7.17 12.21
CA ASP A 25 -14.85 7.41 13.61
C ASP A 25 -13.81 8.35 14.25
N PRO A 26 -14.18 9.60 14.59
CA PRO A 26 -13.26 10.57 15.19
C PRO A 26 -12.85 10.22 16.62
N SER A 27 -13.46 9.21 17.25
CA SER A 27 -13.10 8.76 18.60
C SER A 27 -11.83 7.91 18.64
N CYS A 28 -11.33 7.46 17.50
CA CYS A 28 -10.12 6.65 17.41
C CYS A 28 -9.06 7.27 16.49
N THR A 29 -7.82 6.84 16.69
CA THR A 29 -6.65 7.27 15.95
C THR A 29 -6.04 6.09 15.19
N VAL A 30 -5.82 6.27 13.88
CA VAL A 30 -5.35 5.22 12.98
C VAL A 30 -4.01 5.62 12.37
N LEU A 31 -3.02 4.74 12.49
CA LEU A 31 -1.75 4.84 11.77
C LEU A 31 -1.72 3.82 10.64
N LEU A 32 -1.59 4.28 9.40
CA LEU A 32 -1.37 3.44 8.22
C LEU A 32 0.10 3.55 7.80
N LEU A 33 0.79 2.42 7.76
CA LEU A 33 2.18 2.31 7.30
C LEU A 33 2.21 1.64 5.93
N GLU A 34 2.81 2.30 4.94
CA GLU A 34 3.05 1.72 3.62
C GLU A 34 4.55 1.78 3.31
N SER A 35 5.07 0.66 2.81
CA SER A 35 6.49 0.50 2.48
C SER A 35 6.83 1.04 1.09
N GLY A 36 5.86 1.00 0.18
CA GLY A 36 6.00 1.44 -1.19
C GLY A 36 6.03 2.97 -1.32
N PRO A 37 6.56 3.47 -2.45
CA PRO A 37 6.52 4.89 -2.77
C PRO A 37 5.08 5.34 -3.03
N ALA A 38 4.85 6.65 -2.90
CA ALA A 38 3.55 7.26 -3.19
C ALA A 38 3.11 7.01 -4.65
N ASP A 39 1.79 6.86 -4.84
CA ASP A 39 1.16 6.76 -6.16
C ASP A 39 1.23 8.11 -6.91
N LYS A 40 2.41 8.39 -7.49
CA LYS A 40 2.69 9.61 -8.28
C LYS A 40 3.25 9.31 -9.67
N SER A 41 3.46 8.03 -9.99
CA SER A 41 3.99 7.62 -11.29
C SER A 41 2.87 7.66 -12.33
N PRO A 42 3.01 8.37 -13.46
CA PRO A 42 2.00 8.37 -14.53
C PRO A 42 1.68 6.97 -15.05
N LEU A 43 2.64 6.04 -14.96
CA LEU A 43 2.46 4.66 -15.37
C LEU A 43 1.37 3.93 -14.55
N ILE A 44 1.08 4.36 -13.33
CA ILE A 44 0.04 3.77 -12.47
C ILE A 44 -1.36 4.13 -12.98
N HIS A 45 -1.52 5.33 -13.52
CA HIS A 45 -2.80 5.81 -14.04
C HIS A 45 -3.03 5.48 -15.53
N MET A 46 -2.02 4.91 -16.21
CA MET A 46 -2.11 4.49 -17.62
C MET A 46 -2.32 2.98 -17.70
N GLN A 47 -3.41 2.54 -18.36
CA GLN A 47 -3.73 1.11 -18.50
C GLN A 47 -2.57 0.29 -19.13
N ILE A 48 -1.90 0.85 -20.14
CA ILE A 48 -0.74 0.21 -20.79
C ILE A 48 0.55 0.27 -19.97
N GLY A 49 0.59 1.11 -18.92
CA GLY A 49 1.74 1.29 -18.03
C GLY A 49 2.06 0.06 -17.17
N ILE A 50 1.11 -0.88 -17.03
CA ILE A 50 1.28 -2.13 -16.26
C ILE A 50 2.52 -2.91 -16.69
N ALA A 51 2.81 -2.98 -18.00
CA ALA A 51 3.96 -3.73 -18.52
C ALA A 51 5.30 -3.20 -17.99
N LYS A 52 5.40 -1.89 -17.74
CA LYS A 52 6.60 -1.25 -17.18
C LYS A 52 6.59 -1.25 -15.65
N LEU A 53 5.41 -1.30 -15.03
CA LEU A 53 5.27 -1.45 -13.58
C LEU A 53 5.70 -2.83 -13.11
N LEU A 54 5.35 -3.89 -13.84
CA LEU A 54 5.66 -5.30 -13.52
C LEU A 54 7.15 -5.69 -13.62
N ASP A 55 8.01 -4.74 -14.01
CA ASP A 55 9.46 -4.95 -14.03
C ASP A 55 10.00 -5.18 -12.61
N ALA A 56 10.86 -6.19 -12.41
CA ALA A 56 11.36 -6.55 -11.09
C ALA A 56 12.24 -5.46 -10.43
N SER A 57 12.76 -4.50 -11.21
CA SER A 57 13.49 -3.34 -10.70
C SER A 57 12.59 -2.19 -10.28
N ASN A 58 11.27 -2.30 -10.51
CA ASN A 58 10.33 -1.24 -10.22
C ASN A 58 10.07 -1.14 -8.70
N PRO A 59 10.22 0.05 -8.08
CA PRO A 59 10.04 0.22 -6.63
C PRO A 59 8.60 0.05 -6.16
N HIS A 60 7.63 -0.01 -7.07
CA HIS A 60 6.21 -0.22 -6.75
C HIS A 60 5.84 -1.70 -6.58
N ILE A 61 6.77 -2.63 -6.82
CA ILE A 61 6.49 -4.08 -6.77
C ILE A 61 7.51 -4.83 -5.94
N TRP A 62 7.00 -5.75 -5.14
CA TRP A 62 7.81 -6.73 -4.42
C TRP A 62 7.96 -7.99 -5.26
N SER A 63 9.16 -8.20 -5.83
CA SER A 63 9.48 -9.38 -6.64
C SER A 63 9.97 -10.53 -5.76
N TYR A 64 9.04 -11.30 -5.21
CA TYR A 64 9.37 -12.48 -4.40
C TYR A 64 9.64 -13.70 -5.29
N GLN A 65 10.72 -14.43 -5.00
CA GLN A 65 10.97 -15.73 -5.60
C GLN A 65 10.23 -16.81 -4.80
N ALA A 66 9.42 -17.61 -5.50
CA ALA A 66 8.78 -18.78 -4.92
C ALA A 66 9.41 -20.04 -5.52
N SER A 67 9.91 -20.94 -4.67
CA SER A 67 10.29 -22.29 -5.07
C SER A 67 9.09 -23.23 -4.98
N LYS A 68 9.03 -24.25 -5.84
CA LYS A 68 8.11 -25.36 -5.59
C LYS A 68 8.60 -26.13 -4.37
N GLY A 69 7.67 -26.39 -3.44
CA GLY A 69 7.89 -27.31 -2.32
C GLY A 69 7.94 -28.76 -2.75
#